data_AF-A0A839NB84-F1
#
_entry.id   AF-A0A839NB84-F1
#
_cell.length_a   1.000
_cell.length_b   1.000
_cell.length_c   1.000
_cell.angle_alpha   90.00
_cell.angle_beta   90.00
_cell.angle_gamma   90.00
#
_symmetry.space_group_name_H-M   'P 1'
#
loop_
_entity.id
_entity.type
_entity.pdbx_description
1 polymer ?
#
loop_
_entity_poly.entity_id
_entity_poly.type
_entity_poly.pdbx_seq_one_letter_code
_entity_poly.pdbx_strand_id
1 'polypeptide(L)'
;MQGSHRPLRFTNISNTVCKLTGAPGVSYVAGDDGHQVGRAADRIVGHQPVVLIPNATASAGPFLSSAPRKSDCQQVAVRGLRVYPPDSYRSAYLPLPEFTCKPPQSRSYLKVGPILPGPNNSGV
;
A
#
# COMPACT_ATOMS: atom_id res chain seq x y z
N MET A 1 -18.24 4.92 0.23
CA MET A 1 -16.92 4.64 0.82
C MET A 1 -16.04 5.83 0.52
N GLN A 2 -15.62 6.61 1.53
CA GLN A 2 -14.70 7.73 1.33
C GLN A 2 -13.28 7.14 1.33
N GLY A 3 -12.72 6.92 0.15
CA GLY A 3 -11.35 6.41 -0.01
C GLY A 3 -10.47 7.47 -0.68
N SER A 4 -9.22 7.60 -0.25
CA SER A 4 -8.24 8.47 -0.91
C SER A 4 -7.41 7.65 -1.88
N HIS A 5 -7.47 7.97 -3.18
CA HIS A 5 -6.59 7.41 -4.20
C HIS A 5 -5.28 8.20 -4.21
N ARG A 6 -4.29 7.76 -3.44
CA ARG A 6 -2.95 8.35 -3.45
C ARG A 6 -1.98 7.38 -4.12
N PRO A 7 -1.41 7.72 -5.30
CA PRO A 7 -0.50 6.81 -5.99
C PRO A 7 0.74 6.55 -5.12
N LEU A 8 1.10 5.29 -4.97
CA LEU A 8 2.38 4.88 -4.38
C LEU A 8 3.43 4.94 -5.46
N ARG A 9 4.35 5.92 -5.36
CA ARG A 9 5.42 6.11 -6.34
C ARG A 9 6.65 5.31 -5.95
N PHE A 10 7.10 4.46 -6.87
CA PHE A 10 8.33 3.67 -6.77
C PHE A 10 9.35 4.27 -7.73
N THR A 11 10.38 4.91 -7.17
CA THR A 11 11.45 5.55 -7.95
C THR A 11 12.70 4.69 -7.85
N ASN A 12 13.29 4.35 -9.00
CA ASN A 12 14.58 3.66 -9.02
C ASN A 12 15.71 4.65 -8.71
N ILE A 13 16.18 4.64 -7.47
CA ILE A 13 17.31 5.47 -7.00
C ILE A 13 18.68 4.81 -7.23
N SER A 14 18.71 3.61 -7.82
CA SER A 14 19.95 2.90 -8.11
C SER A 14 20.48 3.27 -9.50
N ASN A 15 21.77 3.00 -9.74
CA ASN A 15 22.39 3.14 -11.06
C ASN A 15 22.15 1.92 -11.96
N THR A 16 21.32 0.96 -11.54
CA THR A 16 21.04 -0.29 -12.26
C THR A 16 19.58 -0.38 -12.67
N VAL A 17 19.28 -1.11 -13.73
CA VAL A 17 17.90 -1.37 -14.15
C VAL A 17 17.19 -2.22 -13.10
N CYS A 18 16.02 -1.77 -12.65
CA CYS A 18 15.15 -2.49 -11.72
C CYS A 18 13.93 -3.03 -12.46
N LYS A 19 13.48 -4.24 -12.09
CA LYS A 19 12.26 -4.85 -12.64
C LYS A 19 11.31 -5.12 -11.47
N LEU A 20 10.07 -4.63 -11.57
CA LEU A 20 9.03 -4.82 -10.57
C LEU A 20 7.86 -5.55 -11.20
N THR A 21 7.35 -6.61 -10.54
CA THR A 21 6.23 -7.38 -11.08
C THR A 21 5.11 -7.53 -10.05
N GLY A 22 3.89 -7.11 -10.42
CA GLY A 22 2.70 -7.27 -9.59
C GLY A 22 2.43 -6.11 -8.62
N ALA A 23 1.60 -6.35 -7.61
CA ALA A 23 1.13 -5.33 -6.67
C ALA A 23 2.03 -5.26 -5.42
N PRO A 24 2.29 -4.10 -4.83
CA PRO A 24 3.02 -3.99 -3.56
C PRO A 24 2.22 -4.59 -2.40
N GLY A 25 2.91 -4.95 -1.31
CA GLY A 25 2.24 -5.26 -0.04
C GLY A 25 1.98 -3.97 0.73
N VAL A 26 0.76 -3.77 1.24
CA VAL A 26 0.42 -2.58 2.04
C VAL A 26 -0.30 -3.03 3.30
N SER A 27 0.11 -2.54 4.46
CA SER A 27 -0.52 -2.85 5.75
C SER A 27 -0.63 -1.59 6.60
N TYR A 28 -1.72 -1.45 7.36
CA TYR A 28 -1.79 -0.43 8.40
C TYR A 28 -0.86 -0.77 9.56
N VAL A 29 -0.23 0.24 10.15
CA VAL A 29 0.63 0.08 11.33
C VAL A 29 0.30 1.09 12.42
N ALA A 30 0.47 0.68 13.68
CA ALA A 30 0.30 1.50 14.86
C ALA A 30 1.50 1.37 15.80
N GLY A 31 1.50 2.18 16.87
CA GLY A 31 2.59 2.23 17.84
C GLY A 31 3.88 2.87 17.29
N ASP A 32 4.85 3.05 18.17
CA ASP A 32 6.21 3.47 17.79
C ASP A 32 7.04 2.31 17.24
N ASP A 33 6.65 1.07 17.58
CA ASP A 33 7.21 -0.18 17.05
C ASP A 33 6.72 -0.50 15.62
N GLY A 34 5.68 0.19 15.15
CA GLY A 34 5.12 0.00 13.82
C GLY A 34 4.51 -1.38 13.62
N HIS A 35 3.93 -1.98 14.66
CA HIS A 35 3.27 -3.27 14.53
C HIS A 35 2.09 -3.17 13.56
N GLN A 36 1.85 -4.24 12.81
CA GLN A 36 0.74 -4.29 11.86
C GLN A 36 -0.60 -4.36 12.60
N VAL A 37 -1.56 -3.54 12.15
CA VAL A 37 -2.94 -3.56 12.61
C VAL A 37 -3.82 -4.14 11.51
N GLY A 38 -4.43 -5.28 11.78
CA GLY A 38 -5.38 -5.91 10.86
C GLY A 38 -4.73 -6.72 9.76
N ARG A 39 -5.51 -6.98 8.71
CA ARG A 39 -5.07 -7.74 7.53
C ARG A 39 -4.28 -6.84 6.57
N ALA A 40 -3.33 -7.44 5.86
CA ALA A 40 -2.64 -6.78 4.76
C ALA A 40 -3.60 -6.57 3.57
N ALA A 41 -3.22 -5.66 2.67
CA ALA A 41 -4.00 -5.31 1.49
C ALA A 41 -4.31 -6.52 0.60
N ASP A 42 -5.53 -6.57 0.07
CA ASP A 42 -5.86 -7.48 -1.01
C ASP A 42 -5.12 -7.02 -2.26
N ARG A 43 -4.31 -7.91 -2.82
CA ARG A 43 -3.45 -7.64 -3.98
C ARG A 43 -4.15 -8.12 -5.23
N ILE A 44 -4.33 -7.23 -6.21
CA ILE A 44 -4.76 -7.62 -7.54
C ILE A 44 -3.52 -8.14 -8.28
N VAL A 45 -3.56 -9.43 -8.63
CA VAL A 45 -2.46 -10.13 -9.30
C VAL A 45 -2.67 -10.15 -10.81
N GLY A 46 -1.58 -10.24 -11.57
CA GLY A 46 -1.60 -10.49 -13.01
C GLY A 46 -1.40 -9.25 -13.87
N HIS A 47 -0.16 -8.77 -13.99
CA HIS A 47 0.25 -7.68 -14.88
C HIS A 47 1.66 -7.91 -15.42
N GLN A 48 1.99 -7.23 -16.51
CA GLN A 48 3.33 -7.29 -17.11
C GLN A 48 4.38 -6.66 -16.18
N PRO A 49 5.62 -7.18 -16.17
CA PRO A 49 6.70 -6.54 -15.42
C PRO A 49 6.97 -5.12 -15.89
N VAL A 50 7.19 -4.21 -14.93
CA VAL A 50 7.60 -2.84 -15.20
C VAL A 50 9.11 -2.74 -15.04
N VAL A 51 9.77 -2.26 -16.10
CA VAL A 51 11.21 -2.01 -16.12
C VAL A 51 11.46 -0.53 -15.81
N LEU A 52 12.27 -0.27 -14.79
CA LEU A 52 12.68 1.06 -14.37
C LEU A 52 14.17 1.24 -14.59
N ILE A 53 14.53 2.11 -15.53
CA ILE A 53 15.89 2.64 -15.65
C ILE A 53 16.23 3.54 -14.45
N PRO A 54 17.50 3.88 -14.21
CA PRO A 54 17.86 4.83 -13.14
C PRO A 54 17.02 6.11 -13.22
N ASN A 55 16.53 6.58 -12.07
CA ASN A 55 15.62 7.71 -11.87
C ASN A 55 14.20 7.57 -12.46
N ALA A 56 13.86 6.46 -13.11
CA ALA A 56 12.49 6.24 -13.57
C ALA A 56 11.53 5.98 -12.40
N THR A 57 10.28 6.40 -12.58
CA THR A 57 9.20 6.22 -11.60
C THR A 57 8.09 5.36 -12.18
N ALA A 58 7.66 4.36 -11.42
CA ALA A 58 6.40 3.65 -11.60
C ALA A 58 5.48 3.94 -10.43
N SER A 59 4.21 3.59 -10.54
CA SER A 59 3.30 3.73 -9.41
C SER A 59 2.24 2.64 -9.36
N ALA A 60 1.79 2.35 -8.14
CA ALA A 60 0.59 1.54 -7.90
C ALA A 60 -0.52 2.45 -7.35
N GLY A 61 -1.77 2.18 -7.74
CA GLY A 61 -2.93 2.81 -7.13
C GLY A 61 -3.40 1.98 -5.93
N PRO A 62 -3.05 2.33 -4.68
CA PRO A 62 -3.75 1.77 -3.54
C PRO A 62 -5.15 2.39 -3.45
N PHE A 63 -6.12 1.53 -3.19
CA PHE A 63 -7.40 1.94 -2.65
C PHE A 63 -7.35 1.74 -1.14
N LEU A 64 -7.21 2.86 -0.44
CA LEU A 64 -7.25 2.92 1.02
C LEU A 64 -8.72 3.11 1.44
N SER A 65 -9.34 2.07 2.01
CA SER A 65 -10.60 2.25 2.74
C SER A 65 -10.26 2.59 4.18
N SER A 66 -10.78 3.72 4.65
CA SER A 66 -10.88 4.02 6.07
C SER A 66 -11.79 2.98 6.75
N ALA A 67 -11.62 2.74 8.05
CA ALA A 67 -12.60 1.93 8.78
C ALA A 67 -14.01 2.55 8.71
N PRO A 68 -15.06 1.71 8.72
CA PRO A 68 -16.43 2.17 8.88
C PRO A 68 -16.63 2.92 10.20
N ARG A 69 -17.76 3.65 10.33
CA ARG A 69 -18.08 4.46 11.51
C ARG A 69 -18.12 3.58 12.77
N LYS A 70 -17.92 4.21 13.94
CA LYS A 70 -17.78 3.59 15.28
C LYS A 70 -18.77 2.46 15.63
N SER A 71 -19.93 2.37 15.00
CA SER A 71 -20.91 1.31 15.23
C SER A 71 -20.48 -0.06 14.71
N ASP A 72 -19.58 -0.12 13.73
CA ASP A 72 -19.34 -1.36 12.96
C ASP A 72 -18.09 -2.11 13.43
N CYS A 73 -17.22 -1.45 14.22
CA CYS A 73 -16.03 -2.05 14.83
C CYS A 73 -15.40 -1.14 15.90
N GLN A 74 -14.61 -1.73 16.80
CA GLN A 74 -13.75 -0.96 17.71
C GLN A 74 -12.62 -0.30 16.89
N GLN A 75 -12.65 1.03 16.78
CA GLN A 75 -11.64 1.79 16.06
C GLN A 75 -10.31 1.85 16.83
N VAL A 76 -9.21 1.72 16.10
CA VAL A 76 -7.84 1.86 16.57
C VAL A 76 -7.15 2.90 15.71
N ALA A 77 -6.43 3.82 16.36
CA ALA A 77 -5.62 4.80 15.67
C ALA A 77 -4.40 4.12 15.03
N VAL A 78 -4.20 4.38 13.74
CA VAL A 78 -3.00 3.96 13.00
C VAL A 78 -2.19 5.18 12.65
N ARG A 79 -0.88 5.02 12.64
CA ARG A 79 0.04 6.12 12.31
C ARG A 79 0.34 6.21 10.83
N GLY A 80 0.16 5.11 10.11
CA GLY A 80 0.49 5.08 8.69
C GLY A 80 0.41 3.71 8.06
N LEU A 81 1.10 3.61 6.93
CA LEU A 81 1.18 2.42 6.09
C LEU A 81 2.60 1.86 6.10
N ARG A 82 2.71 0.54 6.18
CA ARG A 82 3.92 -0.20 5.81
C ARG A 82 3.75 -0.71 4.39
N VAL A 83 4.63 -0.27 3.50
CA VAL A 83 4.59 -0.57 2.06
C VAL A 83 5.80 -1.41 1.68
N TYR A 84 5.56 -2.59 1.11
CA TYR A 84 6.57 -3.48 0.55
C TYR A 84 6.53 -3.37 -0.98
N PRO A 85 7.62 -2.94 -1.65
CA PRO A 85 7.70 -3.00 -3.09
C PRO A 85 7.50 -4.43 -3.60
N PRO A 86 6.98 -4.63 -4.82
CA PRO A 86 6.97 -5.95 -5.43
C PRO A 86 8.39 -6.51 -5.50
N ASP A 87 8.50 -7.82 -5.28
CA ASP A 87 9.78 -8.55 -5.30
C ASP A 87 10.81 -8.06 -4.25
N SER A 88 10.40 -7.27 -3.26
CA SER A 88 11.25 -6.76 -2.19
C SER A 88 10.65 -6.98 -0.81
N TYR A 89 11.49 -7.43 0.13
CA TYR A 89 11.14 -7.54 1.55
C TYR A 89 11.49 -6.29 2.35
N ARG A 90 12.08 -5.27 1.71
CA ARG A 90 12.37 -3.99 2.36
C ARG A 90 11.11 -3.12 2.39
N SER A 91 10.52 -2.97 3.57
CA SER A 91 9.38 -2.08 3.75
C SER A 91 9.79 -0.61 3.86
N ALA A 92 8.97 0.27 3.30
CA ALA A 92 8.95 1.69 3.62
C ALA A 92 7.76 2.01 4.53
N TYR A 93 7.93 3.01 5.40
CA TYR A 93 6.85 3.56 6.22
C TYR A 93 6.36 4.87 5.61
N LEU A 94 5.05 5.00 5.45
CA LEU A 94 4.40 6.23 4.99
C LEU A 94 3.49 6.77 6.10
N PRO A 95 3.73 7.99 6.61
CA PRO A 95 2.88 8.59 7.63
C PRO A 95 1.50 8.88 7.04
N LEU A 96 0.47 8.30 7.65
CA LEU A 96 -0.92 8.49 7.30
C LEU A 96 -1.78 8.26 8.55
N PRO A 97 -1.99 9.32 9.37
CA PRO A 97 -2.80 9.23 10.57
C PRO A 97 -4.26 8.93 10.20
N GLU A 98 -4.75 7.76 10.58
CA GLU A 98 -6.10 7.32 10.24
C GLU A 98 -6.65 6.38 11.32
N PHE A 99 -7.89 5.92 11.16
CA PHE A 99 -8.51 4.93 12.03
C PHE A 99 -8.81 3.66 11.24
N THR A 100 -8.43 2.51 11.80
CA THR A 100 -8.80 1.19 11.30
C THR A 100 -9.56 0.40 12.36
N CYS A 101 -10.14 -0.74 12.01
CA CYS A 101 -10.80 -1.62 12.98
C CYS A 101 -9.78 -2.46 13.76
N LYS A 102 -10.02 -2.74 15.04
CA LYS A 102 -9.21 -3.69 15.80
C LYS A 102 -9.31 -5.11 15.19
N PRO A 103 -8.23 -5.90 15.15
CA PRO A 103 -8.31 -7.33 14.85
C PRO A 103 -9.21 -8.09 15.83
N PRO A 104 -9.84 -9.20 15.43
CA PRO A 104 -9.81 -9.82 14.09
C PRO A 104 -10.72 -9.11 13.09
N GLN A 105 -10.30 -9.04 11.82
CA GLN A 105 -11.08 -8.43 10.73
C GLN A 105 -11.44 -9.50 9.69
N SER A 106 -12.70 -9.57 9.27
CA SER A 106 -13.14 -10.54 8.26
C SER A 106 -12.65 -10.21 6.85
N ARG A 107 -12.42 -8.92 6.55
CA ARG A 107 -11.99 -8.42 5.23
C ARG A 107 -10.83 -7.43 5.38
N SER A 108 -10.05 -7.28 4.32
CA SER A 108 -9.06 -6.19 4.25
C SER A 108 -9.77 -4.87 3.93
N TYR A 109 -9.39 -3.80 4.63
CA TYR A 109 -9.78 -2.43 4.30
C TYR A 109 -8.80 -1.78 3.31
N LEU A 110 -7.77 -2.51 2.89
CA LEU A 110 -6.78 -2.06 1.94
C LEU A 110 -6.90 -2.91 0.68
N LYS A 111 -6.95 -2.27 -0.48
CA LYS A 111 -6.77 -2.94 -1.76
C LYS A 111 -5.66 -2.24 -2.53
N VAL A 112 -4.89 -2.99 -3.31
CA VAL A 112 -3.81 -2.39 -4.07
C VAL A 112 -3.65 -3.09 -5.42
N GLY A 113 -3.59 -2.24 -6.45
CA GLY A 113 -3.38 -2.65 -7.82
C GLY A 113 -1.91 -3.00 -8.10
N PRO A 114 -1.64 -3.55 -9.29
CA PRO A 114 -0.28 -3.75 -9.79
C PRO A 114 0.50 -2.43 -9.88
N ILE A 115 1.83 -2.54 -9.91
CA ILE A 115 2.67 -1.43 -10.37
C ILE A 115 2.49 -1.28 -11.88
N LEU A 116 2.24 -0.04 -12.30
CA LEU A 116 2.13 0.37 -13.69
C LEU A 116 3.19 1.46 -13.99
N PRO A 117 3.64 1.57 -15.26
CA PRO A 117 4.55 2.64 -15.66
C PRO A 117 3.95 4.04 -15.40
N GLY A 118 4.81 5.00 -15.04
CA GLY A 118 4.41 6.39 -14.78
C GLY A 118 4.07 6.68 -13.30
N PRO A 119 4.01 7.96 -12.90
CA PRO A 119 3.96 8.34 -11.48
C PRO A 119 2.55 8.44 -10.87
N ASN A 120 1.48 8.40 -11.68
CA ASN A 120 0.13 8.84 -11.27
C ASN A 120 -0.95 7.77 -11.47
N ASN A 121 -0.59 6.48 -11.52
CA ASN A 121 -1.55 5.40 -11.59
C ASN A 121 -2.41 5.35 -10.33
N SER A 122 -3.71 5.59 -10.49
CA SER A 122 -4.71 5.65 -9.42
C SER A 122 -5.72 4.48 -9.46
N GLY A 123 -5.64 3.63 -10.49
CA GLY A 123 -6.47 2.44 -10.66
C GLY A 123 -6.01 1.28 -9.78
N VAL A 124 -6.98 0.52 -9.29
CA VAL A 124 -6.82 -0.79 -8.65
C VAL A 124 -7.14 -1.87 -9.68
#